data_AF-A0A1Y2F7P2-F1
#
_entry.id   AF-A0A1Y2F7P2-F1
#
_cell.length_a   1.000
_cell.length_b   1.000
_cell.length_c   1.000
_cell.angle_alpha   90.00
_cell.angle_beta   90.00
_cell.angle_gamma   90.00
#
_symmetry.space_group_name_H-M   'P 1'
#
loop_
_entity.id
_entity.type
_entity.pdbx_description
1 polymer ?
#
loop_
_entity_poly.entity_id
_entity_poly.type
_entity_poly.pdbx_seq_one_letter_code
_entity_poly.pdbx_strand_id
1 'polypeptide(L)'
;MRDVLFRNATPAKLQLTEEEAIMHDTIHRAWQLHLRRQRTARDVDLERRYNRMREACADLAEHDPKLFKLAMMRDPKAGFPLNARALTETPPSSGWNHDWKRPQE
;
A
#
# COMPACT_ATOMS: atom_id res chain seq x y z
N MET A 1 6.35 -11.03 -34.95
CA MET A 1 6.26 -11.46 -33.53
C MET A 1 7.35 -12.43 -33.10
N ARG A 2 7.75 -13.43 -33.91
CA ARG A 2 8.86 -14.34 -33.57
C ARG A 2 10.18 -13.61 -33.28
N ASP A 3 10.56 -12.63 -34.10
CA ASP A 3 11.82 -11.89 -33.92
C ASP A 3 11.91 -11.02 -32.65
N VAL A 4 10.79 -10.67 -32.02
CA VAL A 4 10.79 -9.85 -30.79
C VAL A 4 10.98 -10.75 -29.56
N LEU A 5 10.39 -11.94 -29.58
CA LEU A 5 10.45 -12.90 -28.47
C LEU A 5 11.69 -13.79 -28.51
N PHE A 6 12.19 -14.10 -29.72
CA PHE A 6 13.32 -15.01 -29.94
C PHE A 6 14.59 -14.28 -30.41
N ARG A 7 14.67 -12.96 -30.22
CA ARG A 7 15.95 -12.28 -30.31
C ARG A 7 16.76 -12.70 -29.09
N ASN A 8 17.84 -13.44 -29.31
CA ASN A 8 18.78 -13.87 -28.28
C ASN A 8 19.62 -12.67 -27.79
N ALA A 9 18.95 -11.63 -27.30
CA ALA A 9 19.53 -10.37 -26.86
C ALA A 9 19.74 -10.36 -25.35
N THR A 10 20.01 -11.51 -24.71
CA THR A 10 20.50 -11.49 -23.33
C THR A 10 21.89 -10.87 -23.34
N PRO A 11 22.08 -9.69 -22.74
CA PRO A 11 23.40 -9.07 -22.71
C PRO A 11 24.36 -9.96 -21.92
N ALA A 12 25.65 -9.81 -22.21
CA ALA A 12 26.68 -10.45 -21.40
C ALA A 12 26.52 -10.05 -19.93
N LYS A 13 26.89 -10.95 -19.01
CA LYS A 13 26.86 -10.66 -17.58
C LYS A 13 27.77 -9.47 -17.27
N LEU A 14 27.31 -8.61 -16.37
CA LEU A 14 28.10 -7.48 -15.89
C LEU A 14 29.36 -8.01 -15.20
N GLN A 15 30.52 -7.56 -15.66
CA GLN A 15 31.80 -7.84 -15.03
C GLN A 15 32.12 -6.65 -14.12
N LEU A 16 32.25 -6.90 -12.83
CA LEU A 16 32.57 -5.88 -11.84
C LEU A 16 34.00 -6.08 -11.36
N THR A 17 34.72 -4.98 -11.16
CA THR A 17 35.93 -4.97 -10.34
C THR A 17 35.57 -5.26 -8.88
N GLU A 18 36.57 -5.59 -8.06
CA GLU A 18 36.35 -5.86 -6.64
C GLU A 18 35.76 -4.65 -5.91
N GLU A 19 36.27 -3.45 -6.18
CA GLU A 19 35.77 -2.20 -5.59
C GLU A 19 34.30 -1.93 -5.97
N GLU A 20 33.93 -2.13 -7.23
CA GLU A 20 32.55 -2.01 -7.68
C GLU A 20 31.63 -3.05 -7.05
N ALA A 21 32.11 -4.28 -6.86
CA ALA A 21 31.36 -5.33 -6.17
C ALA A 21 31.08 -4.95 -4.71
N ILE A 22 32.07 -4.40 -4.00
CA ILE A 22 31.93 -3.91 -2.62
C ILE A 22 30.93 -2.74 -2.56
N MET A 23 31.01 -1.79 -3.48
CA MET A 23 30.07 -0.66 -3.56
C MET A 23 28.65 -1.16 -3.82
N HIS A 24 28.46 -2.04 -4.81
CA HIS A 24 27.18 -2.66 -5.14
C HIS A 24 26.57 -3.35 -3.91
N ASP A 25 27.36 -4.16 -3.20
CA ASP A 25 26.94 -4.86 -2.00
C ASP A 25 26.51 -3.91 -0.88
N THR A 26 27.24 -2.81 -0.70
CA THR A 26 26.94 -1.81 0.32
C THR A 26 25.61 -1.11 0.02
N ILE A 27 25.41 -0.68 -1.23
CA ILE A 27 24.15 -0.07 -1.69
C ILE A 27 23.00 -1.06 -1.52
N HIS A 28 23.20 -2.31 -1.93
CA HIS A 28 22.19 -3.35 -1.82
C HIS A 28 21.78 -3.59 -0.37
N ARG A 29 22.75 -3.78 0.54
CA ARG A 29 22.48 -3.98 1.97
C ARG A 29 21.77 -2.78 2.60
N ALA A 30 22.19 -1.56 2.27
CA ALA A 30 21.54 -0.33 2.73
C ALA A 30 20.08 -0.26 2.27
N TRP A 31 19.80 -0.61 1.01
CA TRP A 31 18.44 -0.68 0.47
C TRP A 31 17.58 -1.74 1.18
N GLN A 32 18.11 -2.94 1.40
CA GLN A 32 17.38 -3.99 2.13
C GLN A 32 17.06 -3.55 3.57
N LEU A 33 18.01 -2.89 4.25
CA LEU A 33 17.78 -2.32 5.58
C LEU A 33 16.69 -1.24 5.57
N HIS A 34 16.70 -0.36 4.57
CA HIS A 34 15.68 0.66 4.38
C HIS A 34 14.29 0.04 4.16
N LEU A 35 14.17 -0.96 3.28
CA LEU A 35 12.92 -1.70 3.06
C LEU A 35 12.42 -2.39 4.31
N ARG A 36 13.32 -3.01 5.11
CA ARG A 36 12.96 -3.61 6.39
C ARG A 36 12.37 -2.57 7.35
N ARG A 37 13.02 -1.40 7.47
CA ARG A 37 12.52 -0.29 8.30
C ARG A 37 11.14 0.18 7.86
N GLN A 38 10.91 0.34 6.54
CA GLN A 38 9.59 0.72 6.03
C GLN A 38 8.50 -0.31 6.37
N ARG A 39 8.79 -1.60 6.22
CA ARG A 39 7.86 -2.68 6.57
C ARG A 39 7.52 -2.66 8.06
N THR A 40 8.54 -2.64 8.92
CA THR A 40 8.33 -2.58 10.37
C THR A 40 7.54 -1.34 10.79
N ALA A 41 7.81 -0.17 10.19
CA ALA A 41 7.04 1.04 10.47
C ALA A 41 5.55 0.87 10.09
N ARG A 42 5.28 0.31 8.90
CA ARG A 42 3.91 0.02 8.45
C ARG A 42 3.19 -0.95 9.39
N ASP A 43 3.88 -2.00 9.82
CA ASP A 43 3.32 -3.02 10.71
C ASP A 43 2.98 -2.43 12.09
N VAL A 44 3.88 -1.64 12.66
CA VAL A 44 3.64 -0.91 13.92
C VAL A 44 2.45 0.03 13.80
N ASP A 45 2.31 0.76 12.69
CA ASP A 45 1.17 1.66 12.48
C ASP A 45 -0.16 0.90 12.25
N LEU A 46 -0.11 -0.28 11.65
CA LEU A 46 -1.28 -1.16 11.55
C LEU A 46 -1.70 -1.69 12.92
N GLU A 47 -0.73 -2.14 13.73
CA GLU A 47 -0.96 -2.62 15.10
C GLU A 47 -1.56 -1.52 15.98
N ARG A 48 -1.02 -0.29 15.92
CA ARG A 48 -1.56 0.87 16.62
C ARG A 48 -3.01 1.14 16.24
N ARG A 49 -3.33 1.18 14.94
CA ARG A 49 -4.70 1.40 14.47
C ARG A 49 -5.64 0.29 14.95
N TYR A 50 -5.22 -0.95 14.88
CA TYR A 50 -5.99 -2.09 15.37
C TYR A 50 -6.27 -1.98 16.88
N ASN A 51 -5.25 -1.68 17.68
CA ASN A 51 -5.41 -1.54 19.13
C ASN A 51 -6.38 -0.40 19.48
N ARG A 52 -6.29 0.74 18.80
CA ARG A 52 -7.27 1.83 18.96
C ARG A 52 -8.69 1.44 18.58
N MET A 53 -8.85 0.72 17.47
CA MET A 53 -10.17 0.21 17.07
C MET A 53 -10.72 -0.78 18.11
N ARG A 54 -9.85 -1.64 18.66
CA ARG A 54 -10.22 -2.61 19.69
C ARG A 54 -10.65 -1.93 20.99
N GLU A 55 -9.90 -0.93 21.46
CA GLU A 55 -10.26 -0.11 22.63
C GLU A 55 -11.65 0.51 22.44
N ALA A 56 -11.87 1.23 21.34
CA ALA A 56 -13.16 1.85 21.05
C ALA A 56 -14.32 0.84 20.96
N CYS A 57 -14.07 -0.36 20.42
CA CYS A 57 -15.07 -1.42 20.37
C CYS A 57 -15.38 -1.99 21.76
N ALA A 58 -14.39 -2.10 22.64
CA ALA A 58 -14.58 -2.54 24.02
C ALA A 58 -15.43 -1.52 24.80
N ASP A 59 -15.10 -0.22 24.67
CA ASP A 59 -15.87 0.87 25.26
C ASP A 59 -17.33 0.85 24.76
N LEU A 60 -17.53 0.66 23.44
CA LEU A 60 -18.88 0.57 22.86
C LEU A 60 -19.65 -0.65 23.37
N ALA A 61 -18.99 -1.80 23.54
CA ALA A 61 -19.63 -3.02 24.04
C ALA A 61 -20.10 -2.88 25.49
N GLU A 62 -19.37 -2.12 26.31
CA GLU A 62 -19.73 -1.83 27.70
C GLU A 62 -20.95 -0.90 27.79
N HIS A 63 -21.00 0.14 26.96
CA HIS A 63 -22.02 1.19 27.07
C HIS A 63 -23.29 0.92 26.24
N ASP A 64 -23.16 0.40 25.02
CA ASP A 64 -24.30 0.09 24.14
C ASP A 64 -24.11 -1.25 23.38
N PRO A 65 -24.64 -2.35 23.92
CA PRO A 65 -24.52 -3.67 23.29
C PRO A 65 -25.31 -3.79 21.98
N LYS A 66 -26.30 -2.93 21.69
CA LYS A 66 -27.03 -2.95 20.42
C LYS A 66 -26.20 -2.33 19.32
N LEU A 67 -25.60 -1.16 19.56
CA LEU A 67 -24.71 -0.50 18.62
C LEU A 67 -23.46 -1.34 18.35
N PHE A 68 -22.89 -1.96 19.39
CA PHE A 68 -21.78 -2.88 19.23
C PHE A 68 -22.12 -4.04 18.27
N LYS A 69 -23.28 -4.69 18.44
CA LYS A 69 -23.73 -5.75 17.53
C LYS A 69 -23.86 -5.27 16.09
N LEU A 70 -24.41 -4.07 15.88
CA LEU A 70 -24.54 -3.48 14.55
C LEU A 70 -23.17 -3.18 13.92
N ALA A 71 -22.22 -2.64 14.68
CA ALA A 71 -20.87 -2.35 14.20
C ALA A 71 -20.07 -3.61 13.83
N MET A 72 -20.33 -4.74 14.50
CA MET A 72 -19.68 -6.02 14.20
C MET A 72 -20.29 -6.74 12.98
N MET A 73 -21.42 -6.28 12.44
CA MET A 73 -21.99 -6.86 11.23
C MET A 73 -21.19 -6.46 10.00
N ARG A 74 -20.77 -7.45 9.20
CA ARG A 74 -20.13 -7.19 7.91
C ARG A 74 -21.17 -6.81 6.88
N ASP A 75 -21.06 -5.62 6.29
CA ASP A 75 -21.86 -5.27 5.12
C ASP A 75 -21.34 -6.04 3.89
N PRO A 76 -22.16 -6.89 3.24
CA PRO A 76 -21.76 -7.59 2.02
C PRO A 76 -21.47 -6.65 0.84
N LYS A 77 -21.95 -5.41 0.89
CA LYS A 77 -21.69 -4.38 -0.12
C LYS A 77 -20.46 -3.52 0.20
N ALA A 78 -19.79 -3.75 1.33
CA ALA A 78 -18.59 -3.03 1.69
C ALA A 78 -17.45 -3.35 0.71
N GLY A 79 -17.08 -2.36 -0.09
CA GLY A 79 -15.95 -2.40 -1.00
C GLY A 79 -15.39 -0.99 -1.21
N PHE A 80 -14.25 -0.89 -1.88
CA PHE A 80 -13.71 0.43 -2.26
C PHE A 80 -14.59 1.05 -3.35
N PRO A 81 -14.91 2.35 -3.24
CA PRO A 81 -15.73 3.01 -4.25
C PRO A 81 -14.93 3.20 -5.54
N LEU A 82 -15.61 3.18 -6.69
CA LEU A 82 -14.97 3.26 -8.01
C LEU A 82 -14.12 4.53 -8.22
N ASN A 83 -14.49 5.62 -7.57
CA ASN A 83 -13.78 6.90 -7.66
C ASN A 83 -12.55 7.00 -6.73
N ALA A 84 -12.26 5.98 -5.90
CA ALA A 84 -11.02 5.92 -5.14
C ALA A 84 -9.85 5.57 -6.08
N ARG A 85 -9.07 6.58 -6.47
CA ARG A 85 -7.96 6.43 -7.42
C ARG A 85 -6.65 6.13 -6.69
N ALA A 86 -5.76 5.39 -7.36
CA ALA A 86 -4.38 5.25 -6.92
C ALA A 86 -3.64 6.59 -7.00
N LEU A 87 -2.59 6.73 -6.19
CA LEU A 87 -1.74 7.93 -6.19
C LEU A 87 -0.97 8.04 -7.51
N THR A 88 -0.86 9.26 -8.03
CA THR A 88 -0.09 9.61 -9.23
C THR A 88 1.10 10.49 -8.85
N GLU A 89 2.19 10.43 -9.63
CA GLU A 89 3.40 11.24 -9.38
C GLU A 89 3.11 12.75 -9.42
N THR A 90 2.27 13.20 -10.36
CA THR A 90 1.79 14.58 -10.46
C THR A 90 0.27 14.63 -10.34
N PRO A 91 -0.28 15.70 -9.75
CA PRO A 91 -1.73 15.87 -9.68
C PRO A 91 -2.32 16.16 -11.08
N PRO A 92 -3.60 15.84 -11.32
CA PRO A 92 -4.28 16.22 -12.55
C PRO A 92 -4.41 17.75 -12.63
N SER A 93 -4.44 18.29 -13.86
CA SER A 93 -4.62 19.72 -14.10
C SER A 93 -5.95 20.26 -13.57
N SER A 94 -7.00 19.44 -13.58
CA SER A 94 -8.32 19.77 -13.03
C SER A 94 -8.35 19.79 -11.50
N GLY A 95 -7.31 19.32 -10.81
CA GLY A 95 -7.27 19.23 -9.35
C GLY A 95 -8.40 18.37 -8.76
N TRP A 96 -9.09 18.89 -7.75
CA TRP A 96 -10.20 18.24 -7.06
C TRP A 96 -11.56 18.66 -7.64
N ASN A 97 -12.48 17.71 -7.79
CA ASN A 97 -13.84 18.02 -8.23
C ASN A 97 -14.72 18.47 -7.06
N HIS A 98 -14.94 19.78 -6.93
CA HIS A 98 -15.82 20.36 -5.91
C HIS A 98 -17.32 20.25 -6.24
N ASP A 99 -17.68 20.02 -7.50
CA ASP A 99 -19.06 19.91 -7.98
C ASP A 99 -19.60 18.47 -7.96
N TRP A 100 -18.94 17.57 -7.24
CA TRP A 100 -19.31 16.16 -7.20
C TRP A 100 -20.74 15.98 -6.66
N LYS A 101 -21.57 15.28 -7.44
CA LYS A 101 -22.92 14.87 -7.06
C LYS A 101 -23.01 13.35 -7.11
N ARG A 102 -23.76 12.76 -6.16
CA ARG A 102 -24.11 11.34 -6.22
C ARG A 102 -24.86 11.10 -7.55
N PRO A 103 -24.42 10.16 -8.41
CA PRO A 103 -25.23 9.76 -9.57
C PRO A 103 -26.62 9.34 -9.08
N GLN A 104 -27.69 9.86 -9.70
CA GLN A 104 -29.03 9.33 -9.44
C GLN A 104 -29.09 7.88 -9.91
N GLU A 105 -29.68 7.00 -9.08
CA GLU A 105 -29.81 5.56 -9.34
C GLU A 105 -30.62 5.26 -10.61
#